data_AF-A0A532C668-F1
#
_entry.id   AF-A0A532C668-F1
#
_cell.length_a   1.000
_cell.length_b   1.000
_cell.length_c   1.000
_cell.angle_alpha   90.00
_cell.angle_beta   90.00
_cell.angle_gamma   90.00
#
_symmetry.space_group_name_H-M   'P 1'
#
loop_
_entity.id
_entity.type
_entity.pdbx_description
1 polymer ?
#
loop_
_entity_poly.entity_id
_entity_poly.type
_entity_poly.pdbx_seq_one_letter_code
_entity_poly.pdbx_strand_id
1 'polypeptide(L)' 'MNQTWVHYEICTEDEQGLDPFGLHYSTRREAEDELKRYAHDHPNAFIIIAVKTRCAECIPHPGIQLV' A
#
# COMPACT_ATOMS: atom_id res chain seq x y z
N MET A 1 -1.40 17.10 -16.15
CA MET A 1 -0.41 16.99 -15.06
C MET A 1 -0.58 15.62 -14.43
N ASN A 2 0.48 14.80 -14.38
CA ASN A 2 0.44 13.51 -13.68
C ASN A 2 0.61 13.78 -12.18
N GLN A 3 -0.30 13.25 -11.37
CA GLN A 3 -0.17 13.29 -9.91
C GLN A 3 0.20 11.90 -9.43
N THR A 4 1.30 11.80 -8.68
CA THR A 4 1.74 10.56 -8.05
C THR A 4 1.67 10.73 -6.54
N TRP A 5 1.03 9.78 -5.87
CA TRP A 5 0.98 9.67 -4.42
C TRP A 5 1.71 8.41 -4.00
N VAL A 6 2.52 8.52 -2.96
CA VAL A 6 3.18 7.40 -2.30
C VAL A 6 2.54 7.24 -0.93
N HIS A 7 2.06 6.05 -0.65
CA HIS A 7 1.53 5.65 0.64
C HIS A 7 2.31 4.46 1.15
N TYR A 8 2.42 4.38 2.48
CA TYR A 8 2.98 3.23 3.17
C TYR A 8 1.84 2.54 3.91
N GLU A 9 1.81 1.23 3.86
CA GLU A 9 0.76 0.44 4.51
C GLU A 9 1.40 -0.72 5.25
N ILE A 10 0.84 -1.06 6.42
CA ILE A 10 1.31 -2.19 7.21
C ILE A 10 0.45 -3.39 6.83
N CYS A 11 1.11 -4.51 6.55
CA CYS A 11 0.50 -5.77 6.18
C CYS A 11 1.05 -6.90 7.04
N THR A 12 0.27 -7.96 7.15
CA THR A 12 0.73 -9.29 7.57
C THR A 12 0.62 -10.25 6.40
N GLU A 13 1.47 -11.28 6.39
CA GLU A 13 1.38 -12.37 5.42
C GLU A 13 1.06 -13.67 6.16
N ASP A 14 0.02 -14.37 5.70
CA ASP A 14 -0.36 -15.70 6.16
C ASP A 14 -0.47 -16.68 4.97
N GLU A 15 -0.93 -17.91 5.21
CA GLU A 15 -1.08 -18.93 4.16
C GLU A 15 -2.13 -18.55 3.08
N GLN A 16 -3.00 -17.59 3.35
CA GLN A 16 -4.04 -17.09 2.45
C GLN A 16 -3.57 -15.86 1.66
N GLY A 17 -2.48 -15.21 2.09
CA GLY A 17 -1.78 -14.17 1.36
C GLY A 17 -1.53 -12.91 2.19
N LEU A 18 -1.55 -11.76 1.51
CA LEU A 18 -1.30 -10.45 2.09
C LEU A 18 -2.59 -9.88 2.70
N ASP A 19 -2.57 -9.62 4.01
CA ASP A 19 -3.66 -8.96 4.73
C ASP A 19 -3.24 -7.55 5.19
N PRO A 20 -3.80 -6.49 4.58
CA PRO A 20 -3.53 -5.11 4.98
C PRO A 20 -4.29 -4.70 6.25
N PHE A 21 -3.63 -3.93 7.11
CA PHE A 21 -4.26 -3.35 8.31
C PHE A 21 -5.23 -2.20 7.99
N GLY A 22 -5.32 -1.78 6.72
CA GLY A 22 -6.14 -0.63 6.29
C GLY A 22 -5.61 0.72 6.77
N LEU A 23 -4.34 0.76 7.20
CA LEU A 23 -3.67 1.97 7.67
C LEU A 23 -2.73 2.50 6.60
N HIS A 24 -2.98 3.72 6.14
CA HIS A 24 -2.17 4.38 5.12
C HIS A 24 -1.42 5.57 5.70
N TYR A 25 -0.10 5.58 5.55
CA TYR A 25 0.78 6.66 5.99
C TYR A 25 1.35 7.42 4.80
N SER A 26 1.52 8.73 4.95
CA SER A 26 2.13 9.57 3.91
C SER A 26 3.65 9.58 3.98
N THR A 27 4.25 9.13 5.10
CA THR A 27 5.69 9.04 5.26
C THR A 27 6.13 7.66 5.72
N ARG A 28 7.34 7.28 5.32
CA ARG A 28 7.99 6.03 5.76
C ARG A 28 8.14 5.97 7.28
N ARG A 29 8.48 7.10 7.90
CA ARG A 29 8.76 7.18 9.33
C ARG A 29 7.51 6.88 10.16
N GLU A 30 6.36 7.43 9.79
CA GLU A 30 5.08 7.15 10.47
C GLU A 30 4.75 5.65 10.39
N ALA A 31 4.92 5.03 9.22
CA ALA A 31 4.70 3.60 9.05
C ALA A 31 5.67 2.75 9.89
N GLU A 32 6.94 3.14 9.98
CA GLU A 32 7.94 2.43 10.81
C GLU A 32 7.66 2.55 12.30
N ASP A 33 7.21 3.72 12.76
CA ASP A 33 6.86 3.91 14.18
C ASP A 33 5.60 3.13 14.55
N GLU A 34 4.63 3.01 13.64
CA GLU A 34 3.46 2.19 13.90
C GLU A 34 3.73 0.69 13.76
N LEU A 35 4.58 0.29 12.80
CA LEU A 35 5.03 -1.10 12.68
C LEU A 35 5.66 -1.58 13.98
N LYS A 36 6.47 -0.75 14.66
CA LYS A 36 7.06 -1.11 15.96
C LYS A 36 6.00 -1.38 17.03
N ARG A 37 4.85 -0.69 16.99
CA ARG A 37 3.73 -0.95 17.92
C ARG A 37 3.04 -2.26 17.60
N TYR A 38 2.76 -2.51 16.32
CA TYR A 38 2.08 -3.72 15.88
C TYR A 38 2.95 -4.99 15.88
N ALA A 39 4.27 -4.86 15.75
CA ALA A 39 5.20 -5.98 15.73
C ALA A 39 5.18 -6.82 17.02
N HIS A 40 4.68 -6.26 18.13
CA HIS A 40 4.46 -7.00 19.37
C HIS A 40 3.36 -8.06 19.23
N ASP A 41 2.24 -7.68 18.62
CA ASP A 41 1.05 -8.55 18.49
C ASP A 41 1.06 -9.33 17.16
N HIS A 42 1.78 -8.81 16.17
CA HIS A 42 1.89 -9.35 14.81
C HIS A 42 3.36 -9.41 14.38
N PRO A 43 4.11 -10.45 14.77
CA PRO A 43 5.55 -10.55 14.53
C PRO A 43 5.91 -10.70 13.04
N ASN A 44 4.95 -11.09 12.21
CA ASN A 44 5.04 -11.18 10.76
C ASN A 44 4.57 -9.90 10.04
N ALA A 45 4.34 -8.79 10.77
CA ALA A 45 3.97 -7.53 10.14
C ALA A 45 5.15 -6.89 9.40
N PHE A 46 4.88 -6.27 8.25
CA PHE A 46 5.84 -5.52 7.44
C PHE A 46 5.17 -4.36 6.72
N ILE A 47 5.99 -3.45 6.17
CA ILE A 47 5.52 -2.29 5.43
C ILE A 47 5.57 -2.56 3.93
N ILE A 48 4.47 -2.31 3.23
CA ILE A 48 4.40 -2.21 1.78
C ILE A 48 4.37 -0.76 1.34
N ILE A 49 4.85 -0.51 0.11
CA ILE A 49 4.81 0.83 -0.52
C ILE A 49 3.79 0.80 -1.64
N ALA A 50 2.70 1.54 -1.48
CA ALA A 50 1.67 1.71 -2.48
C ALA A 50 1.90 3.01 -3.25
N VAL A 51 2.24 2.91 -4.54
CA VAL A 51 2.40 4.05 -5.44
C VAL A 51 1.16 4.20 -6.30
N LYS A 52 0.39 5.26 -6.08
CA LYS A 52 -0.80 5.58 -6.87
C LYS A 52 -0.45 6.69 -7.85
N THR A 53 -0.59 6.43 -9.14
CA THR A 53 -0.38 7.45 -10.18
C THR A 53 -1.71 7.72 -10.88
N ARG A 54 -2.16 8.98 -10.86
CA ARG A 54 -3.24 9.45 -11.73
C ARG A 54 -2.60 9.94 -13.03
N CYS A 55 -2.79 9.15 -14.08
CA CYS A 55 -2.44 9.56 -15.44
C CYS A 55 -3.42 10.64 -15.92
N ALA A 56 -2.91 11.67 -16.58
CA ALA A 56 -3.73 12.73 -17.18
C ALA A 56 -4.53 12.23 -18.40
N GLU A 57 -4.13 11.10 -18.97
CA GLU A 57 -4.79 10.47 -20.10
C GLU A 57 -5.32 9.11 -19.64
N CYS A 58 -6.63 8.93 -19.72
CA CYS A 58 -7.21 7.60 -19.85
C CYS A 58 -6.69 7.04 -21.18
N ILE A 59 -5.50 6.45 -21.19
CA ILE A 59 -5.05 5.65 -22.33
C ILE A 59 -5.87 4.37 -22.23
N PRO A 60 -6.90 4.16 -23.07
CA PRO A 60 -7.56 2.86 -23.11
C PRO A 60 -6.47 1.85 -23.45
N HIS A 61 -6.14 0.98 -22.50
CA HIS A 61 -5.27 -0.15 -22.79
C HIS A 61 -6.05 -1.02 -23.79
N PRO A 62 -5.55 -1.23 -25.02
CA PRO A 62 -6.20 -2.14 -25.94
C PRO A 62 -6.12 -3.55 -25.33
N GLY A 63 -7.18 -3.96 -24.64
CA GLY A 63 -7.25 -5.24 -23.94
C GLY A 63 -7.91 -5.22 -22.56
N ILE A 64 -8.09 -4.05 -21.92
CA ILE A 64 -8.82 -3.96 -20.64
C ILE A 64 -10.20 -3.36 -20.90
N GLN A 65 -11.21 -4.22 -21.08
CA GLN A 65 -12.60 -3.83 -20.91
C GLN A 65 -12.87 -3.74 -19.41
N LEU A 66 -13.04 -2.51 -18.90
CA LEU A 66 -13.67 -2.31 -17.61
C LEU A 66 -15.17 -2.60 -17.81
N VAL A 67 -15.64 -3.68 -17.19
CA VAL A 67 -17.04 -4.11 -17.18
C VAL A 67 -17.84 -3.25 -16.22
#